data_AF-A0A091F8R9-F1
#
_entry.id   AF-A0A091F8R9-F1
#
_cell.length_a   1.000
_cell.length_b   1.000
_cell.length_c   1.000
_cell.angle_alpha   90.00
_cell.angle_beta   90.00
_cell.angle_gamma   90.00
#
_symmetry.space_group_name_H-M   'P 1'
#
loop_
_entity.id
_entity.type
_entity.pdbx_description
1 polymer ?
#
loop_
_entity_poly.entity_id
_entity_poly.type
_entity_poly.pdbx_seq_one_letter_code
_entity_poly.pdbx_strand_id
1 'polypeptide(L)'
;MRKHNEKVIPDIYNPNVGSEVETINGQNYLVANDAMYTFYKRTKGEFSPFFLALRDDKKVLGCKCQECGLVRVPPFLTHCPECNFAPTELVEVDQVGVMNSTPPITYFASSLFADMAPYGRGRVILKGADTALSVNLYTTTGILVPGIIKKGTEVKIVFRDERIGEVSDIFCVPTSELTPKQVAKKGLLESEIDWEHPQEPDISRASSEENAVFKKALAEMKSVINEMNGNTRARKDIASWKRDILVKSRGGQFGIFINDGNITLEDKGPDSPDFVIVSQDLRTLLDGLAYRGAITDMIITKKIWISKNKEFVTIFKFDRMARSVARSKKTSVTNSTA
;
A
#
# COMPACT_ATOMS: atom_id res chain seq x y z
N MET A 1 -26.43 -27.79 -14.43
CA MET A 1 -25.24 -28.44 -13.84
C MET A 1 -24.06 -27.50 -13.92
N ARG A 2 -23.57 -26.97 -12.79
CA ARG A 2 -22.28 -26.24 -12.79
C ARG A 2 -21.19 -27.29 -12.98
N LYS A 3 -20.38 -27.17 -14.04
CA LYS A 3 -19.16 -27.98 -14.18
C LYS A 3 -18.37 -27.78 -12.88
N HIS A 4 -18.15 -28.86 -12.13
CA HIS A 4 -17.13 -28.84 -11.09
C HIS A 4 -15.84 -28.46 -11.81
N ASN A 5 -15.27 -27.31 -11.46
CA ASN A 5 -13.93 -26.98 -11.93
C ASN A 5 -13.02 -28.05 -11.35
N GLU A 6 -12.48 -28.90 -12.22
CA GLU A 6 -11.32 -29.73 -11.89
C GLU A 6 -10.30 -28.84 -11.18
N LYS A 7 -9.77 -29.31 -10.05
CA LYS A 7 -8.69 -28.62 -9.39
C LYS A 7 -7.53 -28.49 -10.37
N VAL A 8 -6.89 -27.32 -10.38
CA VAL A 8 -5.68 -27.06 -11.19
C VAL A 8 -4.56 -28.07 -10.85
N ILE A 9 -4.54 -28.54 -9.60
CA ILE A 9 -3.67 -29.63 -9.13
C ILE A 9 -4.57 -30.82 -8.78
N PRO A 10 -4.38 -31.99 -9.41
CA PRO A 10 -5.15 -33.20 -9.12
C PRO A 10 -5.16 -33.55 -7.62
N ASP A 11 -6.27 -34.13 -7.14
CA ASP A 11 -6.43 -34.52 -5.73
C ASP A 11 -5.34 -35.49 -5.25
N ILE A 12 -4.78 -36.30 -6.15
CA ILE A 12 -3.66 -37.19 -5.83
C ILE A 12 -2.38 -36.46 -5.39
N TYR A 13 -2.22 -35.18 -5.74
CA TYR A 13 -1.06 -34.35 -5.38
C TYR A 13 -1.40 -33.26 -4.35
N ASN A 14 -2.68 -32.90 -4.19
CA ASN A 14 -3.15 -31.90 -3.23
C ASN A 14 -4.55 -32.28 -2.70
N PRO A 15 -4.63 -33.33 -1.86
CA PRO A 15 -5.89 -33.80 -1.32
C PRO A 15 -6.53 -32.72 -0.44
N ASN A 16 -7.86 -32.72 -0.35
CA ASN A 16 -8.55 -31.85 0.60
C ASN A 16 -8.28 -32.32 2.03
N VAL A 17 -8.39 -31.39 2.99
CA VAL A 17 -8.42 -31.75 4.41
C VAL A 17 -9.60 -32.70 4.65
N GLY A 18 -9.34 -33.87 5.24
CA GLY A 18 -10.35 -34.91 5.41
C GLY A 18 -9.76 -36.25 5.85
N SER A 19 -10.60 -37.28 5.95
CA SER A 19 -10.14 -38.64 6.24
C SER A 19 -10.88 -39.66 5.37
N GLU A 20 -10.22 -40.77 5.08
CA GLU A 20 -10.76 -41.94 4.39
C GLU A 20 -10.40 -43.22 5.14
N VAL A 21 -11.14 -44.30 4.91
CA VAL A 21 -10.86 -45.61 5.51
C VAL A 21 -10.27 -46.50 4.45
N GLU A 22 -9.08 -47.05 4.73
CA GLU A 22 -8.40 -48.01 3.89
C GLU A 22 -8.38 -49.39 4.57
N THR A 23 -8.75 -50.45 3.85
CA THR A 23 -8.78 -51.82 4.40
C THR A 23 -7.59 -52.62 3.88
N ILE A 24 -6.72 -53.08 4.79
CA ILE A 24 -5.54 -53.88 4.47
C ILE A 24 -5.61 -55.19 5.27
N ASN A 25 -5.57 -56.33 4.58
CA ASN A 25 -5.69 -57.69 5.17
C ASN A 25 -6.91 -57.89 6.08
N GLY A 26 -8.04 -57.29 5.72
CA GLY A 26 -9.29 -57.38 6.49
C GLY A 26 -9.36 -56.47 7.72
N GLN A 27 -8.36 -55.62 7.93
CA GLN A 27 -8.34 -54.62 8.99
C GLN A 27 -8.52 -53.21 8.42
N ASN A 28 -9.35 -52.40 9.08
CA ASN A 28 -9.61 -51.01 8.68
C ASN A 28 -8.60 -50.06 9.33
N TYR A 29 -8.08 -49.15 8.52
CA TYR A 29 -7.16 -48.08 8.90
C TYR A 29 -7.78 -46.73 8.51
N LEU A 30 -7.77 -45.77 9.43
CA LEU A 30 -8.21 -44.41 9.15
C LEU A 30 -7.01 -43.60 8.64
N VAL A 31 -7.09 -43.13 7.40
CA VAL A 31 -6.08 -42.30 6.74
C VAL A 31 -6.58 -40.86 6.72
N ALA A 32 -5.79 -39.91 7.26
CA ALA A 32 -6.16 -38.50 7.33
C ALA A 32 -5.24 -37.65 6.45
N ASN A 33 -5.84 -36.73 5.68
CA ASN A 33 -5.17 -35.68 4.94
C ASN A 33 -5.30 -34.37 5.71
N ASP A 34 -4.17 -33.82 6.16
CA ASP A 34 -4.09 -32.55 6.88
C ASP A 34 -3.34 -31.49 6.08
N ALA A 35 -3.64 -30.22 6.36
CA ALA A 35 -2.90 -29.11 5.77
C ALA A 35 -1.46 -29.05 6.34
N MET A 36 -0.46 -29.21 5.48
CA MET A 36 0.94 -29.04 5.88
C MET A 36 1.37 -27.58 5.75
N TYR A 37 1.74 -26.95 6.87
CA TYR A 37 2.46 -25.69 6.89
C TYR A 37 3.94 -25.99 7.12
N THR A 38 4.80 -25.67 6.15
CA THR A 38 6.24 -25.91 6.32
C THR A 38 7.00 -24.63 6.61
N PHE A 39 7.58 -24.58 7.81
CA PHE A 39 8.53 -23.54 8.21
C PHE A 39 9.94 -24.02 7.90
N TYR A 40 10.70 -23.22 7.15
CA TYR A 40 12.09 -23.54 6.83
C TYR A 40 13.03 -22.49 7.42
N LYS A 41 13.91 -22.93 8.32
CA LYS A 41 15.08 -22.17 8.74
C LYS A 41 16.19 -22.40 7.72
N ARG A 42 16.63 -21.33 7.05
CA ARG A 42 17.75 -21.37 6.09
C ARG A 42 18.73 -20.24 6.36
N THR A 43 20.00 -20.49 6.05
CA THR A 43 21.00 -19.43 5.97
C THR A 43 20.76 -18.56 4.73
N LYS A 44 21.16 -17.29 4.75
CA LYS A 44 21.29 -16.45 3.54
C LYS A 44 22.58 -16.79 2.76
N GLY A 45 23.36 -17.77 3.24
CA GLY A 45 24.55 -18.31 2.59
C GLY A 45 25.62 -17.25 2.42
N GLU A 46 26.28 -17.27 1.26
CA GLU A 46 27.32 -16.31 0.88
C GLU A 46 26.82 -14.86 0.78
N PHE A 47 25.49 -14.64 0.76
CA PHE A 47 24.88 -13.31 0.73
C PHE A 47 24.60 -12.74 2.12
N SER A 48 24.89 -13.49 3.19
CA SER A 48 24.76 -13.01 4.58
C SER A 48 25.39 -11.63 4.79
N PRO A 49 26.59 -11.30 4.26
CA PRO A 49 27.19 -9.97 4.42
C PRO A 49 26.31 -8.82 3.92
N PHE A 50 25.60 -8.99 2.80
CA PHE A 50 24.69 -7.96 2.28
C PHE A 50 23.54 -7.68 3.26
N PHE A 51 22.90 -8.72 3.77
CA PHE A 51 21.77 -8.59 4.70
C PHE A 51 22.21 -8.09 6.08
N LEU A 52 23.38 -8.50 6.56
CA LEU A 52 23.96 -7.98 7.81
C LEU A 52 24.29 -6.49 7.66
N ALA A 53 24.89 -6.08 6.54
CA ALA A 53 25.19 -4.67 6.28
C ALA A 53 23.91 -3.81 6.21
N LEU A 54 22.81 -4.32 5.64
CA LEU A 54 21.52 -3.63 5.67
C LEU A 54 21.00 -3.48 7.11
N ARG A 55 21.00 -4.58 7.88
CA ARG A 55 20.40 -4.65 9.21
C ARG A 55 21.18 -3.87 10.26
N ASP A 56 22.49 -4.08 10.30
CA ASP A 56 23.36 -3.64 11.39
C ASP A 56 24.03 -2.30 11.05
N ASP A 57 24.62 -2.22 9.85
CA ASP A 57 25.47 -1.09 9.45
C ASP A 57 24.71 0.02 8.71
N LYS A 58 23.48 -0.25 8.27
CA LYS A 58 22.70 0.62 7.39
C LYS A 58 23.47 0.99 6.10
N LYS A 59 24.11 -0.03 5.52
CA LYS A 59 24.90 0.06 4.29
C LYS A 59 24.29 -0.79 3.19
N VAL A 60 24.47 -0.37 1.94
CA VAL A 60 24.08 -1.16 0.78
C VAL A 60 25.35 -1.67 0.12
N LEU A 61 25.53 -2.98 0.09
CA LEU A 61 26.69 -3.61 -0.54
C LEU A 61 26.34 -4.10 -1.96
N GLY A 62 27.33 -4.08 -2.83
CA GLY A 62 27.32 -4.72 -4.15
C GLY A 62 28.52 -5.64 -4.31
N CYS A 63 28.47 -6.52 -5.32
CA CYS A 63 29.61 -7.36 -5.71
C CYS A 63 30.26 -6.79 -6.97
N LYS A 64 31.51 -6.32 -6.85
CA LYS A 64 32.34 -5.82 -7.94
C LYS A 64 33.19 -6.95 -8.52
N CYS A 65 33.07 -7.24 -9.81
CA CYS A 65 33.95 -8.19 -10.48
C CYS A 65 35.38 -7.67 -10.57
N GLN A 66 36.37 -8.50 -10.24
CA GLN A 66 37.79 -8.13 -10.30
C GLN A 66 38.35 -8.06 -11.73
N GLU A 67 37.67 -8.65 -12.72
CA GLU A 67 38.10 -8.60 -14.13
C GLU A 67 37.42 -7.47 -14.92
N CYS A 68 36.08 -7.46 -15.00
CA CYS A 68 35.36 -6.46 -15.79
C CYS A 68 34.93 -5.22 -15.01
N GLY A 69 35.13 -5.19 -13.69
CA GLY A 69 34.78 -4.05 -12.84
C GLY A 69 33.29 -3.85 -12.56
N LEU A 70 32.40 -4.64 -13.16
CA LEU A 70 30.94 -4.49 -13.02
C LEU A 70 30.48 -4.73 -11.57
N VAL A 71 29.65 -3.83 -11.04
CA VAL A 71 29.11 -3.82 -9.67
C VAL A 71 27.63 -4.22 -9.65
N ARG A 72 27.32 -5.38 -9.08
CA ARG A 72 25.94 -5.91 -8.97
C ARG A 72 25.31 -5.60 -7.62
N VAL A 73 24.12 -5.00 -7.65
CA VAL A 73 23.26 -4.72 -6.50
C VAL A 73 21.81 -5.15 -6.81
N PRO A 74 21.16 -5.98 -5.97
CA PRO A 74 21.77 -6.70 -4.86
C PRO A 74 22.77 -7.75 -5.36
N PRO A 75 23.76 -8.15 -4.54
CA PRO A 75 24.56 -9.34 -4.80
C PRO A 75 23.65 -10.56 -4.95
N PHE A 76 23.78 -11.26 -6.09
CA PHE A 76 23.09 -12.54 -6.31
C PHE A 76 24.06 -13.69 -6.62
N LEU A 77 25.36 -13.38 -6.79
CA LEU A 77 26.49 -14.29 -6.91
C LEU A 77 27.74 -13.63 -6.31
N THR A 78 28.65 -14.45 -5.79
CA THR A 78 30.00 -14.06 -5.35
C THR A 78 31.04 -14.14 -6.48
N HIS A 79 30.62 -14.58 -7.66
CA HIS A 79 31.45 -14.77 -8.86
C HIS A 79 30.74 -14.19 -10.08
N CYS A 80 31.50 -13.64 -11.03
CA CYS A 80 30.94 -12.96 -12.20
C CYS A 80 30.56 -13.96 -13.31
N PRO A 81 29.27 -14.08 -13.69
CA PRO A 81 28.86 -15.01 -14.74
C PRO A 81 29.36 -14.60 -16.15
N GLU A 82 29.69 -13.34 -16.36
CA GLU A 82 30.18 -12.82 -17.64
C GLU A 82 31.69 -13.01 -17.83
N CYS A 83 32.41 -13.32 -16.75
CA CYS A 83 33.87 -13.39 -16.73
C CYS A 83 34.34 -14.76 -16.25
N ASN A 84 33.76 -15.83 -16.81
CA ASN A 84 34.10 -17.21 -16.47
C ASN A 84 34.18 -17.47 -14.95
N PHE A 85 33.19 -16.97 -14.19
CA PHE A 85 33.13 -17.07 -12.74
C PHE A 85 34.33 -16.47 -12.00
N ALA A 86 34.93 -15.39 -12.53
CA ALA A 86 35.95 -14.62 -11.83
C ALA A 86 35.44 -14.13 -10.45
N PRO A 87 36.31 -14.06 -9.44
CA PRO A 87 35.94 -13.62 -8.10
C PRO A 87 35.40 -12.19 -8.09
N THR A 88 34.52 -11.92 -7.13
CA THR A 88 34.00 -10.57 -6.86
C THR A 88 34.43 -10.10 -5.47
N GLU A 89 34.46 -8.78 -5.28
CA GLU A 89 34.70 -8.13 -4.00
C GLU A 89 33.44 -7.37 -3.56
N LEU A 90 33.13 -7.43 -2.27
CA LEU A 90 32.04 -6.64 -1.70
C LEU A 90 32.46 -5.18 -1.59
N VAL A 91 31.68 -4.29 -2.19
CA VAL A 91 31.89 -2.85 -2.16
C VAL A 91 30.63 -2.15 -1.66
N GLU A 92 30.77 -1.09 -0.87
CA GLU A 92 29.65 -0.25 -0.50
C GLU A 92 29.28 0.67 -1.68
N VAL A 93 28.00 0.68 -2.05
CA VAL A 93 27.46 1.62 -3.05
C VAL A 93 26.76 2.78 -2.36
N ASP A 94 26.47 3.84 -3.11
CA ASP A 94 25.74 4.95 -2.55
C ASP A 94 24.27 4.58 -2.24
N GLN A 95 23.65 5.36 -1.38
CA GLN A 95 22.25 5.22 -0.99
C GLN A 95 21.32 6.11 -1.81
N VAL A 96 21.87 6.88 -2.75
CA VAL A 96 21.11 7.66 -3.73
C VAL A 96 21.23 6.98 -5.09
N GLY A 97 20.12 6.92 -5.81
CA GLY A 97 20.08 6.33 -7.15
C GLY A 97 18.97 6.90 -8.00
N VAL A 98 18.87 6.38 -9.21
CA VAL A 98 17.89 6.83 -10.21
C VAL A 98 16.97 5.68 -10.58
N MET A 99 15.68 5.99 -10.66
CA MET A 99 14.65 5.04 -11.09
C MET A 99 14.86 4.60 -12.54
N ASN A 100 15.09 3.31 -12.76
CA ASN A 100 15.30 2.73 -14.10
C ASN A 100 14.00 2.71 -14.94
N SER A 101 12.85 2.59 -14.26
CA SER A 101 11.53 2.60 -14.88
C SER A 101 10.51 3.31 -13.99
N THR A 102 9.40 3.78 -14.57
CA THR A 102 8.25 4.23 -13.79
C THR A 102 7.67 3.04 -13.01
N PRO A 103 7.54 3.12 -11.68
CA PRO A 103 7.07 2.00 -10.86
C PRO A 103 5.56 1.82 -11.00
N PRO A 104 5.04 0.59 -11.19
CA PRO A 104 3.64 0.31 -10.91
C PRO A 104 3.34 0.51 -9.41
N ILE A 105 2.16 1.03 -9.09
CA ILE A 105 1.69 1.24 -7.72
C ILE A 105 0.73 0.13 -7.34
N THR A 106 0.96 -0.50 -6.20
CA THR A 106 0.05 -1.49 -5.62
C THR A 106 -0.88 -0.81 -4.63
N TYR A 107 -2.13 -0.62 -5.03
CA TYR A 107 -3.21 -0.13 -4.15
C TYR A 107 -3.92 -1.28 -3.44
N PHE A 108 -4.11 -2.39 -4.14
CA PHE A 108 -4.77 -3.59 -3.65
C PHE A 108 -3.73 -4.70 -3.47
N ALA A 109 -3.22 -4.83 -2.27
CA ALA A 109 -2.30 -5.90 -1.91
C ALA A 109 -3.06 -7.15 -1.43
N SER A 110 -2.41 -8.31 -1.55
CA SER A 110 -2.86 -9.51 -0.84
C SER A 110 -2.75 -9.30 0.67
N SER A 111 -3.40 -10.15 1.46
CA SER A 111 -3.39 -10.08 2.93
C SER A 111 -1.98 -9.99 3.54
N LEU A 112 -0.98 -10.61 2.91
CA LEU A 112 0.41 -10.61 3.36
C LEU A 112 1.10 -9.24 3.24
N PHE A 113 0.61 -8.34 2.38
CA PHE A 113 1.23 -7.04 2.12
C PHE A 113 0.24 -5.87 2.26
N ALA A 114 -0.91 -6.11 2.91
CA ALA A 114 -2.00 -5.15 3.01
C ALA A 114 -1.61 -3.91 3.82
N ASP A 115 -0.80 -4.09 4.85
CA ASP A 115 -0.21 -3.06 5.71
C ASP A 115 0.79 -2.15 4.99
N MET A 116 1.42 -2.65 3.92
CA MET A 116 2.38 -1.88 3.12
C MET A 116 1.70 -0.97 2.10
N ALA A 117 0.44 -1.23 1.74
CA ALA A 117 -0.27 -0.54 0.67
C ALA A 117 -0.77 0.86 1.08
N PRO A 118 -0.72 1.85 0.18
CA PRO A 118 -0.16 1.77 -1.17
C PRO A 118 1.36 1.94 -1.22
N TYR A 119 2.02 1.21 -2.11
CA TYR A 119 3.46 1.31 -2.37
C TYR A 119 3.80 1.12 -3.83
N GLY A 120 4.86 1.78 -4.30
CA GLY A 120 5.42 1.57 -5.63
C GLY A 120 6.39 0.40 -5.62
N ARG A 121 6.42 -0.40 -6.70
CA ARG A 121 7.40 -1.47 -6.89
C ARG A 121 8.37 -1.06 -7.98
N GLY A 122 9.61 -0.76 -7.61
CA GLY A 122 10.56 -0.12 -8.50
C GLY A 122 11.89 -0.83 -8.62
N ARG A 123 12.68 -0.38 -9.59
CA ARG A 123 14.07 -0.78 -9.79
C ARG A 123 14.94 0.48 -9.81
N VAL A 124 15.82 0.62 -8.83
CA VAL A 124 16.71 1.78 -8.67
C VAL A 124 18.14 1.38 -9.02
N ILE A 125 18.82 2.18 -9.85
CA ILE A 125 20.26 2.05 -10.07
C ILE A 125 20.94 3.03 -9.13
N LEU A 126 21.61 2.51 -8.10
CA LEU A 126 22.32 3.31 -7.11
C LEU A 126 23.63 3.86 -7.69
N LYS A 127 24.08 5.03 -7.22
CA LYS A 127 25.38 5.58 -7.63
C LYS A 127 26.48 4.60 -7.21
N GLY A 128 27.32 4.21 -8.17
CA GLY A 128 28.35 3.18 -7.98
C GLY A 128 27.89 1.74 -8.25
N ALA A 129 26.65 1.52 -8.69
CA ALA A 129 26.14 0.22 -9.14
C ALA A 129 25.85 0.22 -10.65
N ASP A 130 26.01 -0.93 -11.29
CA ASP A 130 25.68 -1.14 -12.71
C ASP A 130 24.35 -1.87 -12.92
N THR A 131 23.80 -2.50 -11.86
CA THR A 131 22.50 -3.18 -11.89
C THR A 131 21.48 -2.51 -10.98
N ALA A 132 20.21 -2.82 -11.22
CA ALA A 132 19.12 -2.20 -10.48
C ALA A 132 18.67 -3.04 -9.27
N LEU A 133 18.57 -2.40 -8.11
CA LEU A 133 18.01 -2.94 -6.89
C LEU A 133 16.48 -2.83 -6.92
N SER A 134 15.80 -3.94 -6.64
CA SER A 134 14.35 -3.95 -6.45
C SER A 134 14.00 -3.31 -5.10
N VAL A 135 13.11 -2.31 -5.10
CA VAL A 135 12.74 -1.55 -3.90
C VAL A 135 11.25 -1.25 -3.85
N ASN A 136 10.72 -1.16 -2.62
CA ASN A 136 9.46 -0.48 -2.38
C ASN A 136 9.66 1.03 -2.39
N LEU A 137 8.66 1.77 -2.84
CA LEU A 137 8.70 3.22 -2.99
C LEU A 137 7.51 3.86 -2.27
N TYR A 138 7.80 4.95 -1.56
CA TYR A 138 6.82 5.76 -0.85
C TYR A 138 7.03 7.25 -1.17
N THR A 139 6.07 8.07 -0.76
CA THR A 139 6.14 9.54 -0.84
C THR A 139 5.77 10.11 0.52
N THR A 140 6.38 11.22 0.90
CA THR A 140 6.03 12.03 2.07
C THR A 140 4.94 13.05 1.75
N THR A 141 4.47 13.12 0.50
CA THR A 141 3.46 14.09 0.05
C THR A 141 2.01 13.60 0.21
N GLY A 142 1.80 12.56 1.03
CA GLY A 142 0.51 11.92 1.25
C GLY A 142 0.44 10.53 0.63
N ILE A 143 -0.55 10.30 -0.26
CA ILE A 143 -0.71 9.02 -0.95
C ILE A 143 0.14 8.96 -2.21
N LEU A 144 0.81 7.83 -2.42
CA LEU A 144 1.52 7.57 -3.67
C LEU A 144 0.53 7.43 -4.84
N VAL A 145 0.62 8.35 -5.80
CA VAL A 145 -0.21 8.39 -7.02
C VAL A 145 0.66 8.47 -8.29
N PRO A 146 0.12 8.09 -9.46
CA PRO A 146 0.87 8.14 -10.71
C PRO A 146 1.48 9.52 -10.99
N GLY A 147 2.74 9.54 -11.44
CA GLY A 147 3.45 10.76 -11.82
C GLY A 147 4.23 11.45 -10.71
N ILE A 148 4.12 11.03 -9.44
CA ILE A 148 5.06 11.46 -8.39
C ILE A 148 6.44 10.85 -8.67
N ILE A 149 6.49 9.54 -8.84
CA ILE A 149 7.72 8.80 -9.15
C ILE A 149 7.62 8.27 -10.58
N LYS A 150 8.58 8.66 -11.41
CA LYS A 150 8.71 8.25 -12.83
C LYS A 150 10.13 7.75 -13.14
N LYS A 151 10.33 7.14 -14.31
CA LYS A 151 11.68 6.88 -14.83
C LYS A 151 12.54 8.15 -14.73
N GLY A 152 13.77 8.01 -14.26
CA GLY A 152 14.70 9.13 -14.08
C GLY A 152 14.53 9.91 -12.77
N THR A 153 13.54 9.60 -11.93
CA THR A 153 13.42 10.22 -10.60
C THR A 153 14.60 9.81 -9.73
N GLU A 154 15.28 10.77 -9.14
CA GLU A 154 16.31 10.50 -8.14
C GLU A 154 15.65 10.15 -6.80
N VAL A 155 16.07 9.05 -6.19
CA VAL A 155 15.51 8.52 -4.95
C VAL A 155 16.62 8.21 -3.96
N LYS A 156 16.27 8.26 -2.67
CA LYS A 156 17.13 7.93 -1.54
C LYS A 156 16.64 6.65 -0.89
N ILE A 157 17.56 5.73 -0.61
CA ILE A 157 17.35 4.57 0.26
C ILE A 157 17.15 5.06 1.70
N VAL A 158 16.05 4.62 2.28
CA VAL A 158 15.67 4.83 3.68
C VAL A 158 15.62 3.48 4.36
N PHE A 159 16.20 3.39 5.55
CA PHE A 159 16.24 2.20 6.36
C PHE A 159 15.06 2.20 7.33
N ARG A 160 14.38 1.07 7.45
CA ARG A 160 13.40 0.87 8.52
C ARG A 160 14.06 0.95 9.88
N ASP A 161 13.32 1.37 10.89
CA ASP A 161 13.85 1.41 12.25
C ASP A 161 14.11 -0.02 12.75
N GLU A 162 13.11 -0.89 12.58
CA GLU A 162 13.21 -2.32 12.83
C GLU A 162 13.64 -3.05 11.56
N ARG A 163 14.75 -3.78 11.65
CA ARG A 163 15.38 -4.48 10.52
C ARG A 163 15.69 -5.91 10.92
N ILE A 164 15.45 -6.85 10.01
CA ILE A 164 15.56 -8.28 10.29
C ILE A 164 16.54 -9.04 9.38
N GLY A 165 17.25 -8.32 8.50
CA GLY A 165 18.14 -8.90 7.49
C GLY A 165 17.41 -9.32 6.22
N GLU A 166 16.51 -8.45 5.74
CA GLU A 166 15.74 -8.66 4.51
C GLU A 166 15.78 -7.44 3.58
N VAL A 167 15.43 -7.65 2.31
CA VAL A 167 15.35 -6.53 1.34
C VAL A 167 14.26 -5.53 1.74
N SER A 168 13.25 -5.96 2.50
CA SER A 168 12.19 -5.13 3.07
C SER A 168 12.66 -4.20 4.19
N ASP A 169 13.87 -4.36 4.72
CA ASP A 169 14.50 -3.46 5.69
C ASP A 169 14.79 -2.07 5.11
N ILE A 170 14.68 -1.93 3.79
CA ILE A 170 14.88 -0.69 3.05
C ILE A 170 13.72 -0.39 2.11
N PHE A 171 13.51 0.90 1.86
CA PHE A 171 12.63 1.41 0.81
C PHE A 171 13.22 2.71 0.26
N CYS A 172 12.55 3.31 -0.74
CA CYS A 172 12.99 4.54 -1.37
C CYS A 172 11.95 5.65 -1.29
N VAL A 173 12.42 6.89 -1.16
CA VAL A 173 11.64 8.14 -1.24
C VAL A 173 12.33 9.09 -2.24
N PRO A 174 11.60 9.91 -3.02
CA PRO A 174 12.22 10.90 -3.89
C PRO A 174 13.15 11.85 -3.13
N THR A 175 14.34 12.14 -3.68
CA THR A 175 15.28 13.08 -3.01
C THR A 175 14.72 14.49 -2.91
N SER A 176 13.83 14.88 -3.83
CA SER A 176 13.10 16.15 -3.81
C SER A 176 12.17 16.32 -2.61
N GLU A 177 11.81 15.23 -1.94
CA GLU A 177 10.95 15.22 -0.76
C GLU A 177 11.76 15.20 0.55
N LEU A 178 13.09 15.25 0.46
CA LEU A 178 14.01 15.22 1.59
C LEU A 178 14.86 16.48 1.64
N THR A 179 15.26 16.86 2.85
CA THR A 179 16.23 17.95 3.02
C THR A 179 17.61 17.54 2.50
N PRO A 180 18.47 18.50 2.08
CA PRO A 180 19.84 18.19 1.66
C PRO A 180 20.64 17.40 2.69
N LYS A 181 20.41 17.64 3.99
CA LYS A 181 21.03 16.90 5.10
C LYS A 181 20.58 15.43 5.13
N GLN A 182 19.28 15.17 4.96
CA GLN A 182 18.73 13.81 4.90
C GLN A 182 19.24 13.05 3.65
N VAL A 183 19.32 13.71 2.49
CA VAL A 183 19.86 13.11 1.27
C VAL A 183 21.32 12.70 1.46
N ALA A 184 22.14 13.56 2.07
CA ALA A 184 23.56 13.30 2.32
C ALA A 184 23.82 12.26 3.43
N LYS A 185 22.90 12.09 4.38
CA LYS A 185 23.06 11.17 5.52
C LYS A 185 23.15 9.72 5.06
N LYS A 186 24.19 9.01 5.47
CA LYS A 186 24.26 7.54 5.35
C LYS A 186 23.41 6.89 6.42
N GLY A 187 22.61 5.91 6.02
CA GLY A 187 21.72 5.17 6.90
C GLY A 187 20.57 6.02 7.46
N LEU A 188 19.96 6.85 6.61
CA LEU A 188 18.76 7.62 6.98
C LEU A 188 17.65 6.66 7.43
N LEU A 189 17.14 6.85 8.65
CA LEU A 189 16.06 6.04 9.20
C LEU A 189 14.68 6.59 8.79
N GLU A 190 13.67 5.72 8.77
CA GLU A 190 12.29 6.13 8.49
C GLU A 190 11.72 7.05 9.57
N SER A 191 12.07 6.86 10.84
CA SER A 191 11.75 7.77 11.95
C SER A 191 12.34 9.18 11.82
N GLU A 192 13.32 9.37 10.94
CA GLU A 192 13.98 10.66 10.70
C GLU A 192 13.36 11.44 9.54
N ILE A 193 12.27 10.94 8.98
CA ILE A 193 11.49 11.59 7.92
C ILE A 193 10.16 12.04 8.51
N ASP A 194 9.74 13.24 8.12
CA ASP A 194 8.40 13.73 8.48
C ASP A 194 7.35 13.10 7.57
N TRP A 195 6.62 12.13 8.12
CA TRP A 195 5.49 11.47 7.46
C TRP A 195 4.14 12.09 7.82
N GLU A 196 4.11 12.92 8.86
CA GLU A 196 2.87 13.36 9.51
C GLU A 196 2.41 14.72 8.98
N HIS A 197 3.31 15.53 8.40
CA HIS A 197 3.01 16.87 7.88
C HIS A 197 3.27 16.99 6.38
N PRO A 198 2.57 16.22 5.53
CA PRO A 198 2.65 16.42 4.09
C PRO A 198 2.10 17.81 3.72
N GLN A 199 2.67 18.42 2.69
CA GLN A 199 2.16 19.69 2.19
C GLN A 199 0.77 19.49 1.56
N GLU A 200 -0.25 20.11 2.17
CA GLU A 200 -1.60 20.11 1.60
C GLU A 200 -1.63 20.83 0.26
N PRO A 201 -2.40 20.34 -0.74
CA PRO A 201 -2.65 21.08 -1.97
C PRO A 201 -3.26 22.44 -1.67
N ASP A 202 -2.82 23.47 -2.40
CA ASP A 202 -3.44 24.79 -2.30
C ASP A 202 -4.90 24.72 -2.79
N ILE A 203 -5.80 25.22 -1.95
CA ILE A 203 -7.22 25.33 -2.24
C ILE A 203 -7.54 26.83 -2.18
N SER A 204 -7.52 27.49 -3.33
CA SER A 204 -7.84 28.91 -3.43
C SER A 204 -9.24 29.21 -2.85
N ARG A 205 -9.37 30.34 -2.17
CA ARG A 205 -10.60 30.77 -1.47
C ARG A 205 -11.79 30.87 -2.42
N ALA A 206 -12.94 30.34 -1.98
CA ALA A 206 -14.14 30.23 -2.80
C ALA A 206 -14.82 31.56 -3.17
N SER A 207 -15.45 31.57 -4.35
CA SER A 207 -16.48 32.55 -4.70
C SER A 207 -17.78 32.29 -3.91
N SER A 208 -18.72 33.25 -3.93
CA SER A 208 -20.05 33.07 -3.32
C SER A 208 -20.82 31.86 -3.90
N GLU A 209 -20.62 31.58 -5.18
CA GLU A 209 -21.23 30.44 -5.89
C GLU A 209 -20.66 29.11 -5.39
N GLU A 210 -19.34 29.03 -5.18
CA GLU A 210 -18.67 27.82 -4.66
C GLU A 210 -19.09 27.51 -3.22
N ASN A 211 -19.36 28.52 -2.40
CA ASN A 211 -19.93 28.33 -1.07
C ASN A 211 -21.35 27.73 -1.11
N ALA A 212 -22.17 28.14 -2.09
CA ALA A 212 -23.51 27.58 -2.26
C ALA A 212 -23.46 26.11 -2.72
N VAL A 213 -22.56 25.79 -3.66
CA VAL A 213 -22.30 24.41 -4.11
C VAL A 213 -21.83 23.55 -2.95
N PHE A 214 -20.90 24.05 -2.13
CA PHE A 214 -20.41 23.35 -0.94
C PHE A 214 -21.56 23.01 0.02
N LYS A 215 -22.38 24.00 0.41
CA LYS A 215 -23.51 23.78 1.34
C LYS A 215 -24.49 22.74 0.81
N LYS A 216 -24.80 22.78 -0.49
CA LYS A 216 -25.69 21.80 -1.13
C LYS A 216 -25.08 20.39 -1.10
N ALA A 217 -23.81 20.26 -1.50
CA ALA A 217 -23.12 18.99 -1.49
C ALA A 217 -22.99 18.41 -0.07
N LEU A 218 -22.73 19.26 0.94
CA LEU A 218 -22.65 18.86 2.33
C LEU A 218 -23.99 18.33 2.86
N ALA A 219 -25.10 18.99 2.53
CA ALA A 219 -26.44 18.54 2.89
C ALA A 219 -26.78 17.17 2.26
N GLU A 220 -26.45 16.98 0.98
CA GLU A 220 -26.62 15.68 0.31
C GLU A 220 -25.74 14.59 0.95
N MET A 221 -24.49 14.92 1.30
CA MET A 221 -23.57 14.01 1.98
C MET A 221 -24.12 13.56 3.34
N LYS A 222 -24.72 14.46 4.12
CA LYS A 222 -25.42 14.11 5.37
C LYS A 222 -26.54 13.09 5.12
N SER A 223 -27.31 13.25 4.03
CA SER A 223 -28.35 12.27 3.64
C SER A 223 -27.77 10.91 3.27
N VAL A 224 -26.66 10.88 2.51
CA VAL A 224 -25.98 9.63 2.12
C VAL A 224 -25.43 8.90 3.36
N ILE A 225 -24.82 9.63 4.29
CA ILE A 225 -24.30 9.10 5.55
C ILE A 225 -25.43 8.52 6.43
N ASN A 226 -26.57 9.20 6.51
CA ASN A 226 -27.74 8.67 7.21
C ASN A 226 -28.22 7.35 6.60
N GLU A 227 -28.21 7.23 5.28
CA GLU A 227 -28.54 5.97 4.60
C GLU A 227 -27.53 4.86 4.91
N MET A 228 -26.24 5.18 4.93
CA MET A 228 -25.18 4.26 5.32
C MET A 228 -25.38 3.74 6.75
N ASN A 229 -25.69 4.62 7.70
CA ASN A 229 -26.01 4.24 9.09
C ASN A 229 -27.31 3.45 9.20
N GLY A 230 -28.28 3.65 8.30
CA GLY A 230 -29.48 2.84 8.22
C GLY A 230 -29.25 1.43 7.67
N ASN A 231 -28.07 1.15 7.08
CA ASN A 231 -27.79 -0.10 6.40
C ASN A 231 -26.86 -1.01 7.22
N THR A 232 -27.40 -2.14 7.71
CA THR A 232 -26.64 -3.12 8.52
C THR A 232 -25.35 -3.62 7.86
N ARG A 233 -25.34 -3.80 6.53
CA ARG A 233 -24.16 -4.27 5.81
C ARG A 233 -23.08 -3.19 5.77
N ALA A 234 -23.45 -1.95 5.47
CA ALA A 234 -22.54 -0.81 5.46
C ALA A 234 -21.94 -0.56 6.85
N ARG A 235 -22.74 -0.60 7.92
CA ARG A 235 -22.23 -0.50 9.30
C ARG A 235 -21.17 -1.56 9.62
N LYS A 236 -21.39 -2.82 9.20
CA LYS A 236 -20.41 -3.90 9.40
C LYS A 236 -19.07 -3.66 8.69
N ASP A 237 -19.05 -2.88 7.61
CA ASP A 237 -17.82 -2.61 6.85
C ASP A 237 -16.84 -1.68 7.62
N ILE A 238 -17.37 -0.90 8.57
CA ILE A 238 -16.63 -0.01 9.48
C ILE A 238 -16.76 -0.42 10.96
N ALA A 239 -17.21 -1.64 11.25
CA ALA A 239 -17.23 -2.16 12.61
C ALA A 239 -15.80 -2.20 13.19
N SER A 240 -15.67 -1.83 14.46
CA SER A 240 -14.38 -1.74 15.17
C SER A 240 -13.35 -0.82 14.49
N TRP A 241 -13.82 0.11 13.66
CA TRP A 241 -13.01 1.16 13.07
C TRP A 241 -13.34 2.48 13.75
N LYS A 242 -12.32 3.26 14.09
CA LYS A 242 -12.47 4.60 14.65
C LYS A 242 -11.56 5.57 13.92
N ARG A 243 -12.10 6.66 13.39
CA ARG A 243 -11.34 7.72 12.71
C ARG A 243 -12.00 9.08 12.83
N ASP A 244 -11.21 10.09 13.14
CA ASP A 244 -11.59 11.50 13.13
C ASP A 244 -10.92 12.18 11.93
N ILE A 245 -11.70 12.61 10.95
CA ILE A 245 -11.19 13.00 9.63
C ILE A 245 -11.57 14.45 9.37
N LEU A 246 -10.60 15.27 8.99
CA LEU A 246 -10.85 16.63 8.53
C LEU A 246 -10.98 16.64 7.00
N VAL A 247 -12.09 17.13 6.48
CA VAL A 247 -12.29 17.32 5.03
C VAL A 247 -12.20 18.80 4.70
N LYS A 248 -11.36 19.16 3.72
CA LYS A 248 -11.17 20.52 3.22
C LYS A 248 -11.55 20.62 1.75
N SER A 249 -12.21 21.71 1.39
CA SER A 249 -12.62 22.04 0.02
C SER A 249 -12.64 23.56 -0.18
N ARG A 250 -12.82 24.03 -1.42
CA ARG A 250 -12.84 25.48 -1.73
C ARG A 250 -13.90 26.24 -0.91
N GLY A 251 -15.09 25.66 -0.77
CA GLY A 251 -16.23 26.30 -0.11
C GLY A 251 -16.30 26.12 1.40
N GLY A 252 -15.34 25.40 2.01
CA GLY A 252 -15.29 25.19 3.45
C GLY A 252 -14.65 23.86 3.87
N GLN A 253 -14.65 23.64 5.17
CA GLN A 253 -14.16 22.42 5.81
C GLN A 253 -15.20 21.87 6.79
N PHE A 254 -15.11 20.58 7.08
CA PHE A 254 -16.01 19.87 8.00
C PHE A 254 -15.34 18.60 8.52
N GLY A 255 -15.90 18.00 9.57
CA GLY A 255 -15.43 16.74 10.15
C GLY A 255 -16.24 15.54 9.69
N ILE A 256 -15.58 14.42 9.43
CA ILE A 256 -16.20 13.09 9.34
C ILE A 256 -15.67 12.26 10.50
N PHE A 257 -16.57 11.66 11.28
CA PHE A 257 -16.21 10.85 12.44
C PHE A 257 -16.74 9.43 12.25
N ILE A 258 -15.86 8.45 12.42
CA ILE A 258 -16.20 7.02 12.40
C ILE A 258 -16.02 6.49 13.81
N ASN A 259 -17.03 5.83 14.34
CA ASN A 259 -16.94 5.15 15.63
C ASN A 259 -17.78 3.87 15.62
N ASP A 260 -17.09 2.73 15.59
CA ASP A 260 -17.64 1.38 15.72
C ASP A 260 -18.94 1.14 14.93
N GLY A 261 -18.83 1.14 13.61
CA GLY A 261 -19.98 0.87 12.74
C GLY A 261 -20.89 2.08 12.48
N ASN A 262 -20.62 3.24 13.08
CA ASN A 262 -21.35 4.49 12.82
C ASN A 262 -20.43 5.53 12.18
N ILE A 263 -21.01 6.35 11.30
CA ILE A 263 -20.33 7.47 10.64
C ILE A 263 -21.17 8.75 10.82
N THR A 264 -20.56 9.86 11.22
CA THR A 264 -21.23 11.15 11.37
C THR A 264 -20.47 12.25 10.65
N LEU A 265 -21.17 13.36 10.38
CA LEU A 265 -20.61 14.54 9.75
C LEU A 265 -20.97 15.76 10.59
N GLU A 266 -19.96 16.55 10.97
CA GLU A 266 -20.12 17.77 11.75
C GLU A 266 -19.51 18.96 11.03
N ASP A 267 -20.14 20.14 11.16
CA ASP A 267 -19.68 21.34 10.45
C ASP A 267 -18.33 21.83 10.99
N LYS A 268 -18.03 21.57 12.28
CA LYS A 268 -16.69 21.78 12.85
C LYS A 268 -15.85 20.51 12.62
N GLY A 269 -14.66 20.68 12.06
CA GLY A 269 -13.67 19.60 11.98
C GLY A 269 -13.04 19.26 13.34
N PRO A 270 -12.40 18.08 13.47
CA PRO A 270 -11.65 17.72 14.67
C PRO A 270 -10.46 18.67 14.88
N ASP A 271 -10.12 18.96 16.13
CA ASP A 271 -8.96 19.79 16.47
C ASP A 271 -7.63 19.05 16.19
N SER A 272 -7.65 17.70 16.26
CA SER A 272 -6.53 16.82 15.93
C SER A 272 -7.02 15.64 15.07
N PRO A 273 -7.12 15.82 13.73
CA PRO A 273 -7.56 14.74 12.83
C PRO A 273 -6.55 13.59 12.77
N ASP A 274 -7.04 12.36 12.64
CA ASP A 274 -6.23 11.19 12.27
C ASP A 274 -5.60 11.39 10.89
N PHE A 275 -6.34 11.98 9.95
CA PHE A 275 -5.84 12.43 8.65
C PHE A 275 -6.75 13.47 7.98
N VAL A 276 -6.24 14.09 6.92
CA VAL A 276 -6.93 15.14 6.15
C VAL A 276 -7.27 14.61 4.77
N ILE A 277 -8.49 14.91 4.30
CA ILE A 277 -8.91 14.75 2.91
C ILE A 277 -9.06 16.14 2.28
N VAL A 278 -8.43 16.36 1.14
CA VAL A 278 -8.57 17.59 0.35
C VAL A 278 -9.28 17.27 -0.95
N SER A 279 -10.39 17.94 -1.22
CA SER A 279 -11.13 17.85 -2.48
C SER A 279 -11.50 19.25 -2.94
N GLN A 280 -10.92 19.73 -4.04
CA GLN A 280 -11.21 21.07 -4.55
C GLN A 280 -12.72 21.25 -4.82
N ASP A 281 -13.34 20.23 -5.43
CA ASP A 281 -14.78 20.13 -5.63
C ASP A 281 -15.35 19.03 -4.71
N LEU A 282 -16.15 19.43 -3.72
CA LEU A 282 -16.75 18.50 -2.75
C LEU A 282 -17.67 17.47 -3.42
N ARG A 283 -18.22 17.77 -4.60
CA ARG A 283 -19.05 16.81 -5.37
C ARG A 283 -18.28 15.54 -5.69
N THR A 284 -16.96 15.63 -5.86
CA THR A 284 -16.11 14.45 -6.09
C THR A 284 -16.21 13.47 -4.93
N LEU A 285 -15.99 13.92 -3.69
CA LEU A 285 -16.11 13.06 -2.51
C LEU A 285 -17.55 12.55 -2.32
N LEU A 286 -18.54 13.42 -2.54
CA LEU A 286 -19.95 13.05 -2.49
C LEU A 286 -20.29 11.94 -3.49
N ASP A 287 -19.84 12.05 -4.73
CA ASP A 287 -20.09 11.04 -5.77
C ASP A 287 -19.51 9.68 -5.37
N GLY A 288 -18.34 9.66 -4.74
CA GLY A 288 -17.76 8.44 -4.20
C GLY A 288 -18.59 7.83 -3.07
N LEU A 289 -18.97 8.63 -2.07
CA LEU A 289 -19.84 8.17 -0.98
C LEU A 289 -21.22 7.71 -1.48
N ALA A 290 -21.75 8.34 -2.53
CA ALA A 290 -23.02 8.00 -3.15
C ALA A 290 -22.95 6.83 -4.16
N TYR A 291 -21.80 6.16 -4.28
CA TYR A 291 -21.56 5.05 -5.22
C TYR A 291 -21.76 5.43 -6.70
N ARG A 292 -21.45 6.67 -7.09
CA ARG A 292 -21.40 7.16 -8.49
C ARG A 292 -20.00 7.06 -9.10
N GLY A 293 -19.05 6.54 -8.33
CA GLY A 293 -17.66 6.26 -8.67
C GLY A 293 -16.96 5.71 -7.42
N ALA A 294 -15.70 5.29 -7.54
CA ALA A 294 -14.90 4.93 -6.37
C ALA A 294 -14.06 6.13 -5.92
N ILE A 295 -14.04 6.41 -4.62
CA ILE A 295 -13.16 7.40 -4.01
C ILE A 295 -11.70 7.00 -4.27
N THR A 296 -11.40 5.70 -4.25
CA THR A 296 -10.10 5.15 -4.67
C THR A 296 -9.65 5.71 -6.02
N ASP A 297 -10.51 5.66 -7.05
CA ASP A 297 -10.17 6.14 -8.40
C ASP A 297 -9.99 7.66 -8.44
N MET A 298 -10.78 8.38 -7.65
CA MET A 298 -10.67 9.84 -7.52
C MET A 298 -9.34 10.26 -6.89
N ILE A 299 -8.80 9.46 -5.96
CA ILE A 299 -7.47 9.68 -5.40
C ILE A 299 -6.38 9.36 -6.43
N ILE A 300 -6.48 8.20 -7.09
CA ILE A 300 -5.51 7.78 -8.12
C ILE A 300 -5.42 8.80 -9.26
N THR A 301 -6.55 9.40 -9.62
CA THR A 301 -6.65 10.45 -10.66
C THR A 301 -6.41 11.86 -10.13
N LYS A 302 -5.95 12.01 -8.88
CA LYS A 302 -5.57 13.28 -8.23
C LYS A 302 -6.70 14.30 -8.06
N LYS A 303 -7.96 13.86 -8.09
CA LYS A 303 -9.12 14.71 -7.80
C LYS A 303 -9.35 14.89 -6.30
N ILE A 304 -8.95 13.87 -5.52
CA ILE A 304 -8.94 13.89 -4.06
C ILE A 304 -7.50 13.63 -3.60
N TRP A 305 -7.06 14.36 -2.59
CA TRP A 305 -5.78 14.18 -1.93
C TRP A 305 -5.98 13.77 -0.48
N ILE A 306 -5.06 13.00 0.07
CA ILE A 306 -5.10 12.49 1.45
C ILE A 306 -3.72 12.59 2.08
N SER A 307 -3.69 13.03 3.33
CA SER A 307 -2.42 13.29 4.03
C SER A 307 -1.65 12.05 4.46
N LYS A 308 -2.32 10.92 4.74
CA LYS A 308 -1.63 9.72 5.27
C LYS A 308 -1.79 8.52 4.35
N ASN A 309 -0.65 7.97 3.90
CA ASN A 309 -0.61 6.80 3.03
C ASN A 309 -1.35 5.59 3.63
N LYS A 310 -1.15 5.32 4.93
CA LYS A 310 -1.78 4.21 5.67
C LYS A 310 -3.31 4.34 5.75
N GLU A 311 -3.85 5.55 5.62
CA GLU A 311 -5.30 5.80 5.72
C GLU A 311 -6.06 5.53 4.41
N PHE A 312 -5.37 5.04 3.39
CA PHE A 312 -6.05 4.50 2.21
C PHE A 312 -6.99 3.33 2.55
N VAL A 313 -6.73 2.61 3.64
CA VAL A 313 -7.65 1.59 4.17
C VAL A 313 -9.01 2.17 4.57
N THR A 314 -9.04 3.40 5.10
CA THR A 314 -10.28 4.09 5.46
C THR A 314 -11.08 4.44 4.20
N ILE A 315 -10.40 4.74 3.09
CA ILE A 315 -11.05 4.96 1.79
C ILE A 315 -11.68 3.68 1.25
N PHE A 316 -10.99 2.55 1.36
CA PHE A 316 -11.60 1.26 0.99
C PHE A 316 -12.84 0.95 1.80
N LYS A 317 -12.86 1.34 3.08
CA LYS A 317 -14.06 1.20 3.92
C LYS A 317 -15.20 2.06 3.41
N PHE A 318 -14.95 3.33 3.05
CA PHE A 318 -15.98 4.19 2.43
C PHE A 318 -16.51 3.62 1.11
N ASP A 319 -15.64 3.21 0.19
CA ASP A 319 -16.04 2.60 -1.08
C ASP A 319 -16.85 1.31 -0.86
N ARG A 320 -16.52 0.55 0.18
CA ARG A 320 -17.23 -0.67 0.56
C ARG A 320 -18.60 -0.37 1.16
N MET A 321 -18.71 0.63 2.04
CA MET A 321 -19.99 1.09 2.59
C MET A 321 -20.94 1.54 1.49
N ALA A 322 -20.47 2.40 0.58
CA ALA A 322 -21.24 2.92 -0.56
C ALA A 322 -21.78 1.75 -1.42
N ARG A 323 -20.91 0.77 -1.71
CA ARG A 323 -21.28 -0.45 -2.44
C ARG A 323 -22.29 -1.31 -1.69
N SER A 324 -22.18 -1.42 -0.37
CA SER A 324 -23.09 -2.20 0.48
C SER A 324 -24.50 -1.60 0.45
N VAL A 325 -24.62 -0.27 0.57
CA VAL A 325 -25.89 0.45 0.43
C VAL A 325 -26.52 0.21 -0.95
N ALA A 326 -25.76 0.41 -2.02
CA ALA A 326 -26.23 0.19 -3.39
C ALA A 326 -26.69 -1.25 -3.65
N ARG A 327 -26.02 -2.25 -3.05
CA ARG A 327 -26.41 -3.67 -3.16
C ARG A 327 -27.72 -3.96 -2.43
N SER A 328 -27.91 -3.42 -1.23
CA SER A 328 -29.16 -3.60 -0.47
C SER A 328 -30.36 -3.02 -1.21
N LYS A 329 -30.22 -1.83 -1.82
CA LYS A 329 -31.26 -1.22 -2.66
C LYS A 329 -31.66 -2.09 -3.85
N LYS A 330 -30.68 -2.73 -4.51
CA LYS A 330 -30.99 -3.66 -5.61
C LYS A 330 -31.78 -4.87 -5.12
N THR A 331 -31.38 -5.46 -3.99
CA THR A 331 -32.08 -6.62 -3.41
C THR A 331 -33.50 -6.30 -2.97
N SER A 332 -33.77 -5.11 -2.41
CA SER A 332 -35.13 -4.70 -2.05
C SER A 332 -36.01 -4.51 -3.27
N VAL A 333 -35.47 -3.99 -4.39
CA VAL A 333 -36.21 -3.83 -5.63
C VAL A 333 -36.60 -5.19 -6.22
N THR A 334 -35.67 -6.15 -6.31
CA THR A 334 -35.99 -7.50 -6.83
C THR A 334 -37.01 -8.23 -5.99
N ASN A 335 -37.00 -8.06 -4.66
CA ASN A 335 -37.98 -8.69 -3.77
C ASN A 335 -39.36 -8.01 -3.80
N SER A 336 -39.46 -6.76 -4.27
CA SER A 336 -40.74 -6.05 -4.42
C SER A 336 -41.44 -6.32 -5.76
N THR A 337 -40.71 -6.91 -6.72
CA THR A 337 -41.19 -7.24 -8.08
C THR A 337 -41.46 -8.74 -8.28
N ALA A 338 -41.35 -9.55 -7.22
CA ALA A 338 -41.62 -10.98 -7.20
C ALA A 338 -42.87 -11.26 -6.36
#